data_AF-A0A2D0KQJ9-F1
#
_entry.id   AF-A0A2D0KQJ9-F1
#
_cell.length_a   1.000
_cell.length_b   1.000
_cell.length_c   1.000
_cell.angle_alpha   90.00
_cell.angle_beta   90.00
_cell.angle_gamma   90.00
#
_symmetry.space_group_name_H-M   'P 1'
#
loop_
_entity.id
_entity.type
_entity.pdbx_description
1 polymer ?
#
loop_
_entity_poly.entity_id
_entity_poly.type
_entity_poly.pdbx_seq_one_letter_code
_entity_poly.pdbx_strand_id
1 'polypeptide(L)'
;MNYLQPKDLAALQRFKETSDDGEGYDVSREQMHRLAELGVVCYHSMGIYSITWFGMYVLNPSDKALQPPFKTESDHFCEFLEEKSQ
;
A
#
# COMPACT_ATOMS: atom_id res chain seq x y z
N MET A 1 1.72 -11.06 5.79
CA MET A 1 0.54 -10.29 6.29
C MET A 1 -0.15 -9.64 5.12
N ASN A 2 -1.49 -9.58 5.11
CA ASN A 2 -2.24 -8.87 4.07
C ASN A 2 -2.96 -7.68 4.70
N TYR A 3 -2.47 -6.47 4.40
CA TYR A 3 -2.94 -5.22 5.03
C TYR A 3 -4.23 -4.66 4.42
N LEU A 4 -4.61 -5.16 3.24
CA LEU A 4 -5.77 -4.71 2.47
C LEU A 4 -6.68 -5.88 2.10
N GLN A 5 -7.96 -5.59 1.89
CA GLN A 5 -8.85 -6.55 1.24
C GLN A 5 -8.41 -6.75 -0.23
N PRO A 6 -8.65 -7.92 -0.84
CA PRO A 6 -8.19 -8.20 -2.21
C PRO A 6 -8.64 -7.15 -3.24
N LYS A 7 -9.85 -6.60 -3.11
CA LYS A 7 -10.35 -5.56 -4.01
C LYS A 7 -9.56 -4.24 -3.88
N ASP A 8 -9.17 -3.90 -2.65
CA ASP A 8 -8.49 -2.64 -2.35
C ASP A 8 -7.03 -2.74 -2.80
N LEU A 9 -6.41 -3.91 -2.61
CA LEU A 9 -5.08 -4.20 -3.16
C LEU A 9 -5.06 -4.11 -4.69
N ALA A 10 -6.06 -4.70 -5.36
CA ALA A 10 -6.17 -4.63 -6.82
C ALA A 10 -6.37 -3.19 -7.31
N ALA A 11 -7.17 -2.38 -6.62
CA ALA A 11 -7.35 -0.97 -6.93
C ALA A 11 -6.06 -0.16 -6.75
N LEU A 12 -5.31 -0.41 -5.67
CA LEU A 12 -4.01 0.23 -5.42
C LEU A 12 -2.99 -0.13 -6.51
N GLN A 13 -2.99 -1.38 -6.96
CA GLN A 13 -2.10 -1.84 -8.03
C GLN A 13 -2.44 -1.18 -9.37
N ARG A 14 -3.73 -1.12 -9.72
CA ARG A 14 -4.21 -0.41 -10.92
C ARG A 14 -3.89 1.08 -10.89
N PHE A 15 -4.03 1.70 -9.73
CA PHE A 15 -3.66 3.09 -9.53
C PHE A 15 -2.16 3.30 -9.79
N LYS A 16 -1.28 2.42 -9.26
CA LYS A 16 0.17 2.49 -9.53
C LYS A 16 0.50 2.32 -11.01
N GLU A 17 -0.22 1.46 -11.72
CA GLU A 17 0.02 1.20 -13.15
C GLU A 17 -0.40 2.39 -14.04
N THR A 18 -1.43 3.12 -13.63
CA THR A 18 -2.04 4.21 -14.41
C THR A 18 -1.72 5.62 -13.90
N SER A 19 -1.02 5.76 -12.77
CA SER A 19 -0.64 7.09 -12.25
C SER A 19 0.38 7.81 -13.12
N ASP A 20 1.12 7.07 -13.94
CA ASP A 20 2.29 7.56 -14.68
C ASP A 20 1.98 7.90 -16.15
N ASP A 21 0.79 7.57 -16.66
CA ASP A 21 0.42 7.73 -18.08
C ASP A 21 -0.18 9.10 -18.43
N GLY A 22 -0.65 9.86 -17.43
CA GLY A 22 -1.27 11.17 -17.63
C GLY A 22 -2.69 11.13 -18.24
N GLU A 23 -3.27 9.94 -18.45
CA GLU A 23 -4.60 9.74 -19.06
C GLU A 23 -5.71 9.61 -18.00
N GLY A 24 -5.36 9.72 -16.72
CA GLY A 24 -6.25 9.56 -15.59
C GLY A 24 -6.29 8.11 -15.09
N TYR A 25 -6.82 7.92 -13.88
CA TYR A 25 -6.72 6.63 -13.20
C TYR A 25 -7.76 5.64 -13.74
N ASP A 26 -7.33 4.40 -14.03
CA ASP A 26 -8.24 3.27 -14.31
C ASP A 26 -8.82 2.70 -12.99
N VAL A 27 -9.26 3.60 -12.11
CA VAL A 27 -9.76 3.32 -10.76
C VAL A 27 -10.90 4.28 -10.46
N SER A 28 -12.02 3.75 -9.94
CA SER A 28 -13.19 4.59 -9.66
C SER A 28 -12.92 5.61 -8.56
N ARG A 29 -13.67 6.71 -8.55
CA ARG A 29 -13.55 7.74 -7.52
C ARG A 29 -13.81 7.17 -6.11
N GLU A 30 -14.79 6.29 -5.98
CA GLU A 30 -15.12 5.62 -4.72
C GLU A 30 -13.97 4.74 -4.23
N GLN A 31 -13.30 4.03 -5.15
CA GLN A 31 -12.11 3.26 -4.84
C GLN A 31 -10.95 4.17 -4.39
N MET A 32 -10.73 5.30 -5.06
CA MET A 32 -9.70 6.27 -4.66
C MET A 32 -9.95 6.87 -3.28
N HIS A 33 -11.19 7.26 -2.97
CA HIS A 33 -11.55 7.70 -1.62
C HIS A 33 -11.32 6.60 -0.59
N ARG A 34 -11.71 5.37 -0.90
CA ARG A 34 -11.49 4.23 -0.01
C ARG A 34 -10.01 3.98 0.27
N LEU A 35 -9.17 4.04 -0.77
CA LEU A 35 -7.72 3.92 -0.62
C LEU A 35 -7.14 5.07 0.23
N ALA A 36 -7.70 6.28 0.12
CA ALA A 36 -7.28 7.42 0.92
C ALA A 36 -7.66 7.26 2.40
N GLU A 37 -8.86 6.77 2.69
CA GLU A 37 -9.29 6.42 4.06
C GLU A 37 -8.38 5.36 4.71
N LEU A 38 -7.89 4.42 3.91
CA LEU A 38 -6.97 3.36 4.36
C LEU A 38 -5.52 3.85 4.51
N GLY A 39 -5.22 5.09 4.12
CA GLY A 39 -3.90 5.71 4.25
C GLY A 39 -2.86 5.22 3.24
N VAL A 40 -3.25 4.43 2.23
CA VAL A 40 -2.33 3.92 1.19
C VAL A 40 -2.16 4.90 0.03
N VAL A 41 -3.07 5.84 -0.13
CA VAL A 41 -2.92 7.00 -1.03
C VAL A 41 -3.24 8.30 -0.28
N CYS A 42 -2.70 9.41 -0.76
CA CYS A 42 -2.98 10.75 -0.26
C CYS A 42 -3.71 11.54 -1.34
N TYR A 43 -4.82 12.18 -0.98
CA TYR A 43 -5.48 13.17 -1.83
C TYR A 43 -4.77 14.51 -1.69
N HIS A 44 -4.44 15.15 -2.81
CA HIS A 44 -3.88 16.49 -2.84
C HIS A 44 -4.96 17.51 -3.14
N SER A 45 -5.12 17.87 -4.42
CA SER A 45 -6.12 18.81 -4.91
C SER A 45 -6.46 18.46 -6.36
N MET A 46 -7.58 19.00 -6.86
CA MET A 46 -8.01 18.82 -8.26
C MET A 46 -8.19 17.35 -8.71
N GLY A 47 -8.48 16.43 -7.78
CA GLY A 47 -8.66 15.01 -8.12
C GLY A 47 -7.34 14.24 -8.23
N ILE A 48 -6.21 14.86 -7.87
CA ILE A 48 -4.88 14.25 -7.93
C ILE A 48 -4.59 13.52 -6.62
N TYR A 49 -4.07 12.30 -6.76
CA TYR A 49 -3.64 11.45 -5.65
C TYR A 49 -2.18 11.04 -5.84
N SER A 50 -1.51 10.70 -4.73
CA SER A 50 -0.20 10.03 -4.76
C SER A 50 -0.21 8.82 -3.85
N ILE A 51 0.53 7.77 -4.20
CA ILE A 51 0.74 6.63 -3.30
C ILE A 51 1.58 7.08 -2.11
N THR A 52 1.17 6.71 -0.89
CA THR A 52 1.96 7.01 0.32
C THR A 52 3.12 6.04 0.45
N TRP A 53 4.08 6.34 1.31
CA TRP A 53 5.14 5.38 1.66
C TRP A 53 4.55 4.03 2.13
N PHE A 54 3.47 4.08 2.93
CA PHE A 54 2.77 2.88 3.37
C PHE A 54 2.10 2.13 2.21
N GLY A 55 1.46 2.83 1.27
CA GLY A 55 0.91 2.21 0.07
C GLY A 55 1.98 1.49 -0.76
N MET A 56 3.17 2.09 -0.89
CA MET A 56 4.30 1.45 -1.56
C MET A 56 4.78 0.21 -0.79
N TYR A 57 4.89 0.28 0.53
CA TYR A 57 5.24 -0.87 1.37
C TYR A 57 4.22 -2.01 1.24
N VAL A 58 2.92 -1.70 1.21
CA VAL A 58 1.86 -2.70 1.02
C VAL A 58 1.97 -3.38 -0.34
N LEU A 59 2.38 -2.66 -1.39
CA LEU A 59 2.58 -3.20 -2.74
C LEU A 59 3.85 -4.05 -2.85
N ASN A 60 4.91 -3.71 -2.12
CA ASN A 60 6.17 -4.44 -2.15
C ASN A 60 6.84 -4.51 -0.76
N PRO A 61 6.34 -5.35 0.15
CA PRO A 61 6.85 -5.43 1.52
C PRO A 61 8.26 -6.02 1.62
N SER A 62 8.73 -6.68 0.56
CA SER A 62 10.08 -7.24 0.45
C SER A 62 11.13 -6.17 0.11
N ASP A 63 10.71 -4.97 -0.32
CA ASP A 63 11.62 -3.89 -0.66
C ASP A 63 12.25 -3.30 0.60
N LYS A 64 13.57 -3.44 0.72
CA LYS A 64 14.34 -2.93 1.85
C LYS A 64 14.30 -1.41 1.96
N ALA A 65 14.09 -0.69 0.86
CA ALA A 65 13.95 0.76 0.87
C ALA A 65 12.60 1.23 1.43
N LEU A 66 11.61 0.34 1.47
CA LEU A 66 10.26 0.61 1.97
C LEU A 66 10.04 0.01 3.36
N GLN A 67 11.08 -0.47 4.04
CA GLN A 67 10.94 -0.99 5.39
C GLN A 67 10.66 0.14 6.39
N PRO A 68 9.69 -0.02 7.30
CA PRO A 68 9.42 0.98 8.30
C PRO A 68 10.66 1.24 9.16
N PRO A 69 10.86 2.49 9.62
CA PRO A 69 11.99 2.84 10.49
C PRO A 69 11.91 2.15 11.86
N PHE A 70 10.76 1.56 12.20
CA PHE A 70 10.54 0.82 13.43
C PHE A 70 9.96 -0.55 13.10
N LYS A 71 10.41 -1.58 13.82
CA LYS A 71 9.77 -2.89 13.77
C LYS A 71 8.38 -2.81 14.37
N THR A 72 7.43 -3.50 13.75
CA THR A 72 6.09 -3.68 14.26
C THR A 72 6.03 -4.92 15.17
N GLU A 73 5.02 -5.01 16.04
CA GLU A 73 4.74 -6.22 16.84
C GLU A 73 4.62 -7.48 15.96
N SER A 74 4.12 -7.32 14.74
CA SER A 74 4.03 -8.36 13.73
C SER A 74 5.40 -8.90 13.32
N ASP A 75 6.38 -8.01 13.16
CA ASP A 75 7.74 -8.38 12.79
C ASP A 75 8.40 -9.19 13.91
N HIS A 76 8.19 -8.77 15.16
CA HIS A 76 8.63 -9.51 16.34
C HIS A 76 7.98 -10.91 16.43
N PHE A 77 6.70 -11.02 16.09
CA PHE A 77 6.00 -12.30 16.08
C PHE A 77 6.51 -13.24 14.97
N CYS A 78 6.80 -12.72 13.78
CA CYS A 78 7.41 -13.50 12.70
C CYS A 78 8.81 -14.01 13.08
N GLU A 79 9.66 -13.14 13.62
CA GLU A 79 11.00 -13.52 14.09
C GLU A 79 10.93 -14.64 15.14
N PHE A 80 10.01 -14.52 16.11
CA PHE A 80 9.77 -15.55 17.12
C PHE A 80 9.32 -16.90 16.52
N LEU A 81 8.45 -16.88 15.50
CA LEU A 81 8.02 -18.12 14.83
C LEU A 81 9.15 -18.77 14.02
N GLU A 82 9.99 -17.97 13.38
CA GLU A 82 11.16 -18.46 12.64
C GLU A 82 12.20 -19.09 13.59
N GLU A 83 12.46 -18.47 14.74
CA GLU A 83 13.36 -19.01 15.77
C GLU A 83 12.86 -20.33 16.39
N LYS A 84 11.54 -20.52 16.51
CA LYS A 84 10.94 -21.76 17.03
C LYS A 84 10.91 -22.91 16.03
N SER A 85 11.16 -22.63 14.76
CA SER A 85 11.17 -23.62 13.69
C SER A 85 12.57 -24.13 13.34
N GLN A 86 13.61 -23.61 14.01
CA GLN A 86 14.98 -24.13 14.06
C GLN A 86 15.20 -25.03 15.28
#